data_AF-A0AB36HXV9-F1
#
_entry.id   AF-A0AB36HXV9-F1
#
_cell.length_a   1.000
_cell.length_b   1.000
_cell.length_c   1.000
_cell.angle_alpha   90.00
_cell.angle_beta   90.00
_cell.angle_gamma   90.00
#
_symmetry.space_group_name_H-M   'P 1'
#
loop_
_entity.id
_entity.type
_entity.pdbx_description
1 polymer ?
#
loop_
_entity_poly.entity_id
_entity_poly.type
_entity_poly.pdbx_seq_one_letter_code
_entity_poly.pdbx_strand_id
1 'polypeptide(L)'
;MRLFLSPFRFLSVSGKPNIEFWFTQCIILASTVLGVYLASFAGFRIAVDFDRYQSLSDVSYLEKSLEAEFVDNIERVEQWIAEYPEAPMKWHARELTPEATHRLDDMVWSTMRYSPRTFEVHPEIITGVRRFYTGIEAQMTSLFQQQSANGYSRRAIENMKQQVAAARNDILPKLRGEIETLDAELAEMMD
;
A
#
# COMPACT_ATOMS: atom_id res chain seq x y z
N MET A 1 -45.70 -46.72 -19.16
CA MET A 1 -45.70 -45.67 -18.10
C MET A 1 -45.03 -46.26 -16.86
N ARG A 2 -43.69 -46.26 -16.79
CA ARG A 2 -42.84 -45.36 -15.97
C ARG A 2 -43.25 -45.40 -14.48
N LEU A 3 -42.75 -46.34 -13.67
CA LEU A 3 -41.40 -46.44 -13.07
C LEU A 3 -41.12 -45.30 -12.09
N PHE A 4 -41.70 -45.33 -10.87
CA PHE A 4 -41.38 -44.39 -9.78
C PHE A 4 -42.01 -44.80 -8.41
N LEU A 5 -41.87 -46.03 -7.94
CA LEU A 5 -42.20 -46.33 -6.53
C LEU A 5 -41.20 -47.33 -5.94
N SER A 6 -40.62 -46.93 -4.80
CA SER A 6 -39.74 -47.67 -3.86
C SER A 6 -38.21 -47.52 -4.02
N PRO A 7 -37.62 -46.38 -3.59
CA PRO A 7 -36.19 -46.32 -3.33
C PRO A 7 -35.77 -47.11 -2.06
N PHE A 8 -36.72 -47.60 -1.25
CA PHE A 8 -36.44 -48.24 0.05
C PHE A 8 -36.33 -49.78 0.02
N ARG A 9 -36.53 -50.44 -1.13
CA ARG A 9 -36.46 -51.91 -1.20
C ARG A 9 -35.04 -52.48 -1.21
N PHE A 10 -34.03 -51.62 -1.30
CA PHE A 10 -32.60 -51.99 -1.21
C PHE A 10 -32.09 -52.11 0.25
N LEU A 11 -32.96 -51.89 1.25
CA LEU A 11 -32.57 -51.71 2.66
C LEU A 11 -32.92 -52.86 3.58
N SER A 12 -33.35 -53.99 3.01
CA SER A 12 -33.73 -55.19 3.74
C SER A 12 -32.94 -56.38 3.20
N VAL A 13 -31.78 -56.64 3.80
CA VAL A 13 -31.18 -57.98 3.77
C VAL A 13 -31.81 -58.76 4.93
N SER A 14 -32.70 -59.70 4.60
CA SER A 14 -33.26 -60.72 5.52
C SER A 14 -34.34 -60.31 6.53
N GLY A 15 -35.30 -59.46 6.14
CA GLY A 15 -36.64 -59.42 6.79
C GLY A 15 -36.72 -58.94 8.25
N LYS A 16 -35.62 -58.47 8.85
CA LYS A 16 -35.59 -57.73 10.13
C LYS A 16 -34.96 -56.35 9.92
N PRO A 17 -35.49 -55.28 10.51
CA PRO A 17 -34.92 -53.95 10.35
C PRO A 17 -33.54 -53.92 11.02
N ASN A 18 -32.48 -53.89 10.22
CA ASN A 18 -31.10 -53.75 10.68
C ASN A 18 -30.83 -52.29 11.10
N ILE A 19 -31.50 -51.87 12.18
CA ILE A 19 -31.35 -50.55 12.80
C ILE A 19 -29.88 -50.28 13.19
N GLU A 20 -29.17 -51.32 13.65
CA GLU A 20 -27.75 -51.22 14.03
C GLU A 20 -26.84 -50.87 12.85
N PHE A 21 -27.10 -51.48 11.68
CA PHE A 21 -26.35 -51.17 10.45
C PHE A 21 -26.58 -49.73 10.01
N TRP A 22 -27.85 -49.30 9.99
CA TRP A 22 -28.21 -47.94 9.58
C TRP A 22 -27.68 -46.88 10.54
N PHE A 23 -27.75 -47.14 11.85
CA PHE A 23 -27.18 -46.25 12.86
C PHE A 23 -25.68 -46.10 12.69
N THR A 24 -24.96 -47.21 12.50
CA THR A 24 -23.52 -47.21 12.25
C THR A 24 -23.16 -46.43 10.98
N GLN A 25 -23.92 -46.63 9.90
CA GLN A 25 -23.67 -45.90 8.65
C GLN A 25 -23.99 -44.41 8.77
N CYS A 26 -25.05 -44.03 9.47
CA CYS A 26 -25.34 -42.62 9.77
C CYS A 26 -24.20 -41.97 10.57
N ILE A 27 -23.62 -42.68 11.55
CA ILE A 27 -22.47 -42.19 12.32
C ILE A 27 -21.24 -42.04 11.44
N ILE A 28 -20.92 -43.01 10.58
CA ILE A 28 -19.76 -42.92 9.66
C ILE A 28 -19.93 -41.75 8.69
N LEU A 29 -21.12 -41.58 8.11
CA LEU A 29 -21.43 -40.46 7.23
C LEU A 29 -21.30 -39.12 7.96
N ALA A 30 -21.88 -39.01 9.15
CA ALA A 30 -21.77 -37.81 9.99
C ALA A 30 -20.31 -37.52 10.35
N SER A 31 -19.53 -38.53 10.74
CA SER A 31 -18.10 -38.39 11.07
C SER A 31 -17.28 -37.94 9.86
N THR A 32 -17.59 -38.44 8.67
CA THR A 32 -16.86 -38.08 7.43
C THR A 32 -17.17 -36.63 7.05
N VAL A 33 -18.44 -36.24 7.10
CA VAL A 33 -18.87 -34.87 6.82
C VAL A 33 -18.28 -33.90 7.84
N LEU A 34 -18.32 -34.24 9.13
CA LEU A 34 -17.71 -33.43 10.19
C LEU A 34 -16.20 -33.32 10.04
N GLY A 35 -15.51 -34.41 9.68
CA GLY A 35 -14.07 -34.41 9.44
C GLY A 35 -13.69 -33.48 8.29
N VAL A 36 -14.38 -33.56 7.16
CA VAL A 36 -14.15 -32.68 5.99
C VAL A 36 -14.50 -31.23 6.33
N TYR A 37 -15.61 -31.00 7.06
CA TYR A 37 -16.01 -29.65 7.48
C TYR A 37 -14.96 -28.99 8.37
N LEU A 38 -14.47 -29.71 9.39
CA LEU A 38 -13.46 -29.18 10.32
C LEU A 38 -12.13 -28.90 9.60
N ALA A 39 -11.70 -29.82 8.72
CA ALA A 39 -10.50 -29.64 7.92
C ALA A 39 -10.62 -28.45 6.95
N SER A 40 -11.77 -28.30 6.29
CA SER A 40 -12.04 -27.18 5.38
C SER A 40 -12.10 -25.86 6.14
N PHE A 41 -12.69 -25.83 7.33
CA PHE A 41 -12.77 -24.64 8.17
C PHE A 41 -11.38 -24.21 8.68
N ALA A 42 -10.55 -25.17 9.09
CA ALA A 42 -9.15 -24.90 9.45
C ALA A 42 -8.35 -24.35 8.26
N GLY A 43 -8.50 -24.95 7.07
CA GLY A 43 -7.85 -24.46 5.84
C GLY A 43 -8.32 -23.06 5.43
N PHE A 44 -9.62 -22.78 5.53
CA PHE A 44 -10.17 -21.46 5.25
C PHE A 44 -9.61 -20.39 6.19
N ARG A 45 -9.53 -20.68 7.49
CA ARG A 45 -8.98 -19.74 8.48
C ARG A 45 -7.51 -19.40 8.17
N ILE A 46 -6.70 -20.41 7.89
CA ILE A 46 -5.29 -20.21 7.50
C ILE A 46 -5.18 -19.37 6.23
N ALA A 47 -6.05 -19.60 5.23
CA ALA A 47 -6.04 -18.84 3.99
C ALA A 47 -6.41 -17.36 4.21
N VAL A 48 -7.39 -17.09 5.08
CA VAL A 48 -7.79 -15.72 5.44
C VAL A 48 -6.67 -15.01 6.21
N ASP A 49 -6.06 -15.68 7.18
CA ASP A 49 -4.97 -15.11 7.98
C ASP A 49 -3.74 -14.82 7.08
N PHE A 50 -3.45 -15.70 6.13
CA PHE A 50 -2.39 -15.49 5.14
C PHE A 50 -2.68 -14.31 4.19
N ASP A 51 -3.91 -14.21 3.67
CA ASP A 51 -4.31 -13.09 2.80
C ASP A 51 -4.21 -11.74 3.53
N ARG A 52 -4.65 -11.69 4.79
CA ARG A 52 -4.50 -10.51 5.64
C ARG A 52 -3.03 -10.17 5.86
N TYR A 53 -2.19 -11.15 6.22
CA TYR A 53 -0.76 -10.94 6.42
C TYR A 53 -0.10 -10.38 5.15
N GLN A 54 -0.40 -10.97 3.99
CA GLN A 54 0.15 -10.54 2.73
C GLN A 54 -0.30 -9.12 2.37
N SER A 55 -1.56 -8.78 2.61
CA SER A 55 -2.10 -7.42 2.44
C SER A 55 -1.31 -6.39 3.24
N LEU A 56 -1.18 -6.61 4.55
CA LEU A 56 -0.48 -5.70 5.45
C LEU A 56 1.01 -5.59 5.10
N SER A 57 1.63 -6.72 4.75
CA SER A 57 3.04 -6.75 4.34
C SER A 57 3.28 -5.96 3.07
N ASP A 58 2.41 -6.10 2.06
CA ASP A 58 2.52 -5.36 0.80
C ASP A 58 2.37 -3.85 1.03
N VAL A 59 1.43 -3.43 1.90
CA VAL A 59 1.24 -2.02 2.26
C VAL A 59 2.46 -1.48 3.02
N SER A 60 2.98 -2.21 4.02
CA SER A 60 4.18 -1.79 4.77
C SER A 60 5.38 -1.58 3.85
N TYR A 61 5.64 -2.50 2.90
CA TYR A 61 6.73 -2.32 1.93
C TYR A 61 6.50 -1.15 0.98
N LEU A 62 5.25 -0.90 0.58
CA LEU A 62 4.90 0.24 -0.25
C LEU A 62 5.17 1.56 0.48
N GLU A 63 4.74 1.67 1.74
CA GLU A 63 4.94 2.86 2.57
C GLU A 63 6.42 3.11 2.90
N LYS A 64 7.19 2.06 3.19
CA LYS A 64 8.66 2.16 3.37
C LYS A 64 9.37 2.64 2.11
N SER A 65 8.96 2.13 0.95
CA SER A 65 9.52 2.56 -0.32
C SER A 65 9.18 4.03 -0.60
N LEU A 66 7.94 4.43 -0.29
CA LEU A 66 7.50 5.82 -0.42
C LEU A 66 8.25 6.73 0.55
N GLU A 67 8.50 6.28 1.79
CA GLU A 67 9.26 7.03 2.79
C GLU A 67 10.68 7.30 2.30
N ALA A 68 11.38 6.27 1.79
CA ALA A 68 12.73 6.43 1.26
C ALA A 68 12.78 7.46 0.11
N GLU A 69 11.88 7.34 -0.87
CA GLU A 69 11.77 8.31 -1.96
C GLU A 69 11.47 9.73 -1.45
N PHE A 70 10.54 9.84 -0.50
CA PHE A 70 10.11 11.12 0.03
C PHE A 70 11.21 11.81 0.82
N VAL A 71 11.97 11.08 1.63
CA VAL A 71 13.14 11.58 2.38
C VAL A 71 14.22 12.07 1.41
N ASP A 72 14.59 11.26 0.42
CA ASP A 72 15.60 11.62 -0.58
C ASP A 72 15.19 12.90 -1.34
N ASN A 73 13.92 13.03 -1.69
CA ASN A 73 13.39 14.20 -2.36
C ASN A 73 13.37 15.46 -1.48
N ILE A 74 13.04 15.32 -0.19
CA ILE A 74 13.13 16.42 0.77
C ILE A 74 14.57 16.93 0.85
N GLU A 75 15.54 16.02 1.00
CA GLU A 75 16.96 16.36 1.08
C GLU A 75 17.47 17.01 -0.20
N ARG A 76 17.03 16.52 -1.36
CA ARG A 76 17.39 17.11 -2.65
C ARG A 76 16.87 18.54 -2.81
N VAL A 77 15.63 18.80 -2.37
CA VAL A 77 15.09 20.17 -2.37
C VAL A 77 15.85 21.07 -1.40
N GLU A 78 16.25 20.56 -0.24
CA GLU A 78 17.09 21.31 0.71
C GLU A 78 18.44 21.70 0.11
N GLN A 79 19.07 20.78 -0.64
CA GLN A 79 20.29 21.06 -1.39
C GLN A 79 20.07 22.17 -2.43
N TRP A 80 18.99 22.09 -3.22
CA TRP A 80 18.64 23.13 -4.19
C TRP A 80 18.45 24.51 -3.54
N ILE A 81 17.77 24.56 -2.40
CA ILE A 81 17.56 25.80 -1.64
C ILE A 81 18.89 26.36 -1.13
N ALA A 82 19.83 25.51 -0.72
CA ALA A 82 21.15 25.92 -0.23
C ALA A 82 22.09 26.36 -1.37
N GLU A 83 21.99 25.76 -2.54
CA GLU A 83 22.85 26.06 -3.71
C GLU A 83 22.41 27.31 -4.48
N TYR A 84 21.11 27.62 -4.49
CA TYR A 84 20.57 28.73 -5.26
C TYR A 84 21.24 30.09 -4.94
N PRO A 85 21.47 30.49 -3.67
CA PRO A 85 22.14 31.74 -3.32
C PRO A 85 23.58 31.86 -3.81
N GLU A 86 24.31 30.75 -3.92
CA GLU A 86 25.73 30.73 -4.30
C GLU A 86 25.94 31.06 -5.79
N ALA A 87 24.99 30.67 -6.65
CA ALA A 87 25.13 30.88 -8.08
C ALA A 87 23.78 31.08 -8.81
N PRO A 88 22.98 32.09 -8.44
CA PRO A 88 21.60 32.23 -8.93
C PRO A 88 21.54 32.44 -10.45
N MET A 89 22.57 33.04 -11.04
CA MET A 89 22.64 33.26 -12.50
C MET A 89 22.83 31.94 -13.29
N LYS A 90 23.40 30.89 -12.69
CA LYS A 90 23.57 29.59 -13.34
C LYS A 90 22.21 28.89 -13.50
N TRP A 91 21.36 28.96 -12.48
CA TRP A 91 20.02 28.38 -12.46
C TRP A 91 19.08 28.95 -13.54
N HIS A 92 19.30 30.20 -13.95
CA HIS A 92 18.52 30.85 -15.00
C HIS A 92 19.13 30.71 -16.40
N ALA A 93 20.36 30.16 -16.50
CA ALA A 93 21.01 29.90 -17.77
C ALA A 93 20.65 28.50 -18.27
N ARG A 94 19.72 28.43 -19.23
CA ARG A 94 19.22 27.16 -19.82
C ARG A 94 20.30 26.21 -20.33
N GLU A 95 21.45 26.75 -20.75
CA GLU A 95 22.59 25.98 -21.25
C GLU A 95 23.41 25.34 -20.11
N LEU A 96 23.40 25.95 -18.93
CA LEU A 96 24.21 25.53 -17.77
C LEU A 96 23.42 24.69 -16.77
N THR A 97 22.09 24.71 -16.81
CA THR A 97 21.24 24.01 -15.86
C THR A 97 20.01 23.45 -16.58
N PRO A 98 20.07 22.20 -17.06
CA PRO A 98 18.92 21.55 -17.68
C PRO A 98 17.78 21.40 -16.67
N GLU A 99 16.56 21.75 -17.08
CA GLU A 99 15.33 21.57 -16.27
C GLU A 99 15.16 20.10 -15.84
N ALA A 100 15.65 19.16 -16.66
CA ALA A 100 15.62 17.72 -16.38
C ALA A 100 16.47 17.30 -15.17
N THR A 101 17.50 18.07 -14.80
CA THR A 101 18.37 17.78 -13.65
C THR A 101 17.73 18.19 -12.33
N HIS A 102 16.70 19.03 -12.35
CA HIS A 102 16.03 19.59 -11.18
C HIS A 102 14.58 19.09 -11.07
N ARG A 103 14.41 17.78 -11.28
CA ARG A 103 13.15 17.07 -11.06
C ARG A 103 13.28 16.16 -9.85
N LEU A 104 12.17 15.98 -9.16
CA LEU A 104 12.07 15.01 -8.08
C LEU A 104 12.05 13.60 -8.65
N ASP A 105 12.61 12.64 -7.93
CA ASP A 105 12.48 11.24 -8.27
C ASP A 105 11.09 10.77 -7.85
N ASP A 106 10.25 10.33 -8.79
CA ASP A 106 8.85 9.95 -8.53
C ASP A 106 8.55 8.52 -8.95
N MET A 107 9.54 7.63 -8.95
CA MET A 107 9.39 6.25 -9.41
C MET A 107 8.39 5.46 -8.54
N VAL A 108 8.54 5.48 -7.22
CA VAL A 108 7.60 4.85 -6.28
C VAL A 108 6.23 5.51 -6.40
N TRP A 109 6.18 6.84 -6.35
CA TRP A 109 4.92 7.57 -6.45
C TRP A 109 4.16 7.33 -7.77
N SER A 110 4.86 7.28 -8.90
CA SER A 110 4.26 7.00 -10.21
C SER A 110 3.79 5.54 -10.33
N THR A 111 4.51 4.60 -9.72
CA THR A 111 4.13 3.18 -9.69
C THR A 111 2.96 2.91 -8.76
N MET A 112 2.79 3.67 -7.67
CA MET A 112 1.62 3.59 -6.78
C MET A 112 0.29 3.73 -7.51
N ARG A 113 0.22 4.50 -8.61
CA ARG A 113 -0.99 4.60 -9.43
C ARG A 113 -1.50 3.23 -9.92
N TYR A 114 -0.60 2.28 -10.11
CA TYR A 114 -0.90 0.95 -10.64
C TYR A 114 -0.99 -0.13 -9.56
N SER A 115 -0.65 0.21 -8.30
CA SER A 115 -0.78 -0.71 -7.18
C SER A 115 -2.22 -0.68 -6.63
N PRO A 116 -2.89 -1.84 -6.50
CA PRO A 116 -4.21 -1.90 -5.87
C PRO A 116 -4.15 -1.52 -4.37
N ARG A 117 -2.98 -1.68 -3.74
CA ARG A 117 -2.73 -1.41 -2.32
C ARG A 117 -2.61 0.07 -1.99
N THR A 118 -2.48 0.95 -2.98
CA THR A 118 -2.37 2.40 -2.77
C THR A 118 -3.58 3.00 -2.05
N PHE A 119 -4.76 2.39 -2.20
CA PHE A 119 -5.97 2.83 -1.50
C PHE A 119 -6.06 2.33 -0.05
N GLU A 120 -5.17 1.44 0.36
CA GLU A 120 -5.04 0.98 1.76
C GLU A 120 -4.14 1.93 2.57
N VAL A 121 -3.29 2.73 1.91
CA VAL A 121 -2.46 3.78 2.55
C VAL A 121 -3.35 4.92 3.06
N HIS A 122 -2.99 5.47 4.23
CA HIS A 122 -3.76 6.55 4.85
C HIS A 122 -3.91 7.77 3.90
N PRO A 123 -5.14 8.28 3.64
CA PRO A 123 -5.37 9.35 2.65
C PRO A 123 -4.62 10.65 2.91
N GLU A 124 -4.36 10.96 4.19
CA GLU A 124 -3.57 12.15 4.56
C GLU A 124 -2.13 12.08 4.06
N ILE A 125 -1.50 10.90 4.11
CA ILE A 125 -0.13 10.68 3.65
C ILE A 125 -0.07 10.89 2.13
N ILE A 126 -0.93 10.19 1.39
CA ILE A 126 -1.02 10.30 -0.08
C ILE A 126 -1.26 11.75 -0.50
N THR A 127 -2.18 12.44 0.18
CA THR A 127 -2.49 13.83 -0.13
C THR A 127 -1.34 14.77 0.22
N GLY A 128 -0.63 14.51 1.32
CA GLY A 128 0.54 15.25 1.78
C GLY A 128 1.70 15.14 0.80
N VAL A 129 2.09 13.92 0.43
CA VAL A 129 3.16 13.65 -0.55
C VAL A 129 2.81 14.26 -1.91
N ARG A 130 1.57 14.08 -2.39
CA ARG A 130 1.11 14.71 -3.62
C ARG A 130 1.28 16.23 -3.59
N ARG A 131 0.84 16.89 -2.51
CA ARG A 131 0.94 18.35 -2.35
C ARG A 131 2.38 18.82 -2.33
N PHE A 132 3.28 18.05 -1.75
CA PHE A 132 4.72 18.35 -1.78
C PHE A 132 5.26 18.27 -3.21
N TYR A 133 5.06 17.16 -3.92
CA TYR A 133 5.56 16.99 -5.29
C TYR A 133 5.01 18.03 -6.25
N THR A 134 3.69 18.23 -6.28
CA THR A 134 3.09 19.26 -7.15
C THR A 134 3.48 20.67 -6.73
N GLY A 135 3.67 20.89 -5.43
CA GLY A 135 4.10 22.16 -4.86
C GLY A 135 5.50 22.55 -5.33
N ILE A 136 6.45 21.63 -5.23
CA ILE A 136 7.84 21.84 -5.63
C ILE A 136 7.94 21.99 -7.14
N GLU A 137 7.26 21.13 -7.92
CA GLU A 137 7.23 21.24 -9.38
C GLU A 137 6.70 22.61 -9.85
N ALA A 138 5.66 23.12 -9.19
CA ALA A 138 5.12 24.45 -9.49
C ALA A 138 6.12 25.57 -9.16
N GLN A 139 6.81 25.51 -8.02
CA GLN A 139 7.83 26.50 -7.68
C GLN A 139 9.04 26.42 -8.62
N MET A 140 9.45 25.21 -9.00
CA MET A 140 10.59 24.98 -9.89
C MET A 140 10.28 25.47 -11.31
N THR A 141 9.07 25.22 -11.80
CA THR A 141 8.57 25.78 -13.06
C THR A 141 8.61 27.31 -13.01
N SER A 142 8.14 27.91 -11.91
CA SER A 142 8.17 29.36 -11.75
C SER A 142 9.60 29.92 -11.74
N LEU A 143 10.55 29.19 -11.13
CA LEU A 143 11.96 29.54 -11.06
C LEU A 143 12.63 29.55 -12.45
N PHE A 144 12.46 28.47 -13.22
CA PHE A 144 13.09 28.32 -14.55
C PHE A 144 12.45 29.18 -15.64
N GLN A 145 11.19 29.59 -15.48
CA GLN A 145 10.56 30.56 -16.38
C GLN A 145 11.17 31.97 -16.27
N GLN A 146 11.84 32.29 -15.15
CA GLN A 146 12.51 33.59 -15.00
C GLN A 146 13.85 33.61 -15.75
N GLN A 147 14.09 34.69 -16.49
CA GLN A 147 15.38 34.92 -17.18
C GLN A 147 16.49 35.42 -16.24
N SER A 148 16.15 35.84 -15.01
CA SER A 148 17.10 36.34 -14.03
C SER A 148 16.59 36.16 -12.61
N ALA A 149 17.51 36.24 -11.64
CA ALA A 149 17.20 36.15 -10.22
C ALA A 149 16.43 37.40 -9.76
N ASN A 150 15.10 37.29 -9.73
CA ASN A 150 14.20 38.38 -9.38
C ASN A 150 13.41 38.08 -8.10
N GLY A 151 12.50 38.98 -7.72
CA GLY A 151 11.66 38.80 -6.53
C GLY A 151 10.78 37.55 -6.57
N TYR A 152 10.36 37.10 -7.77
CA TYR A 152 9.60 35.87 -7.95
C TYR A 152 10.45 34.64 -7.68
N SER A 153 11.70 34.62 -8.18
CA SER A 153 12.64 33.52 -7.92
C SER A 153 12.93 33.36 -6.43
N ARG A 154 13.17 34.47 -5.72
CA ARG A 154 13.36 34.45 -4.25
C ARG A 154 12.13 33.94 -3.51
N ARG A 155 10.93 34.33 -3.96
CA ARG A 155 9.67 33.86 -3.39
C ARG A 155 9.45 32.37 -3.67
N ALA A 156 9.82 31.88 -4.84
CA ALA A 156 9.74 30.45 -5.18
C ALA A 156 10.62 29.62 -4.23
N ILE A 157 11.86 30.04 -3.99
CA ILE A 157 12.77 29.38 -3.03
C ILE A 157 12.21 29.42 -1.60
N GLU A 158 11.67 30.55 -1.15
CA GLU A 158 11.04 30.65 0.18
C GLU A 158 9.81 29.74 0.30
N ASN A 159 8.98 29.66 -0.75
CA ASN A 159 7.86 28.73 -0.80
C ASN A 159 8.32 27.26 -0.76
N MET A 160 9.39 26.90 -1.48
CA MET A 160 9.99 25.57 -1.41
C MET A 160 10.44 25.25 0.02
N LYS A 161 11.08 26.21 0.71
CA LYS A 161 11.49 26.06 2.10
C LYS A 161 10.32 25.79 3.04
N GLN A 162 9.19 26.49 2.84
CA GLN A 162 7.96 26.24 3.61
C GLN A 162 7.38 24.85 3.33
N GLN A 163 7.40 24.41 2.07
CA GLN A 163 6.92 23.08 1.68
C GLN A 163 7.79 21.96 2.26
N VAL A 164 9.11 22.12 2.25
CA VAL A 164 10.06 21.22 2.93
C VAL A 164 9.80 21.16 4.43
N ALA A 165 9.61 22.32 5.07
CA ALA A 165 9.32 22.37 6.51
C ALA A 165 7.99 21.67 6.85
N ALA A 166 6.95 21.84 6.03
CA ALA A 166 5.69 21.13 6.20
C ALA A 166 5.87 19.60 5.98
N ALA A 167 6.61 19.21 4.95
CA ALA A 167 6.89 17.81 4.66
C ALA A 167 7.63 17.11 5.81
N ARG A 168 8.69 17.73 6.36
CA ARG A 168 9.47 17.18 7.47
C ARG A 168 8.71 17.13 8.80
N ASN A 169 7.92 18.16 9.11
CA ASN A 169 7.34 18.31 10.45
C ASN A 169 5.90 17.78 10.58
N ASP A 170 5.18 17.59 9.48
CA ASP A 170 3.79 17.10 9.50
C ASP A 170 3.66 15.74 8.81
N ILE A 171 4.07 15.64 7.54
CA ILE A 171 3.79 14.44 6.73
C ILE A 171 4.74 13.27 7.04
N LEU A 172 6.04 13.54 7.13
CA LEU A 172 7.04 12.49 7.37
C LEU A 172 6.84 11.75 8.71
N PRO A 173 6.54 12.43 9.84
CA PRO A 173 6.27 11.74 11.10
C PRO A 173 4.99 10.88 11.05
N LYS A 174 3.96 11.34 10.33
CA LYS A 174 2.73 10.55 10.13
C LYS A 174 3.00 9.28 9.32
N LEU A 175 3.77 9.39 8.24
CA LEU A 175 4.18 8.25 7.44
C LEU A 175 4.98 7.23 8.25
N ARG A 176 5.94 7.71 9.06
CA ARG A 176 6.71 6.82 9.95
C ARG A 176 5.86 6.15 11.01
N GLY A 177 4.93 6.89 11.62
CA GLY A 177 4.01 6.32 12.61
C GLY A 177 3.09 5.25 12.03
N GLU A 178 2.65 5.41 10.77
CA GLU A 178 1.85 4.40 10.07
C GLU A 178 2.69 3.14 9.81
N ILE A 179 3.92 3.31 9.31
CA ILE A 179 4.86 2.20 9.10
C ILE A 179 5.12 1.42 10.40
N GLU A 180 5.36 2.13 11.51
CA GLU A 180 5.55 1.51 12.83
C GLU A 180 4.31 0.74 13.29
N THR A 181 3.12 1.27 13.02
CA THR A 181 1.84 0.62 13.35
C THR A 181 1.66 -0.66 12.53
N LEU A 182 1.91 -0.59 11.22
CA LEU A 182 1.83 -1.74 10.32
C LEU A 182 2.85 -2.82 10.70
N ASP A 183 4.07 -2.43 11.05
CA ASP A 183 5.11 -3.37 11.49
C ASP A 183 4.75 -4.04 12.82
N ALA A 184 4.11 -3.31 13.74
CA ALA A 184 3.60 -3.87 14.99
C ALA A 184 2.45 -4.86 14.74
N GLU A 185 1.49 -4.53 13.87
CA GLU A 185 0.40 -5.44 13.49
C GLU A 185 0.94 -6.70 12.81
N LEU A 186 1.94 -6.57 11.94
CA LEU A 186 2.59 -7.71 11.29
C LEU A 186 3.31 -8.61 12.29
N ALA A 187 3.98 -8.01 13.29
CA ALA A 187 4.63 -8.77 14.36
C ALA A 187 3.61 -9.55 15.21
N GLU A 188 2.48 -8.93 15.58
CA GLU A 188 1.41 -9.60 16.33
C GLU A 188 0.79 -10.78 15.56
N MET A 189 0.75 -10.71 14.22
CA MET A 189 0.24 -11.81 13.40
C MET A 189 1.22 -12.99 13.24
N MET A 190 2.51 -12.78 13.57
CA MET A 190 3.55 -13.81 13.49
C MET A 190 3.76 -14.57 14.80
N ASP A 191 3.30 -14.02 15.93
CA ASP A 191 3.34 -14.62 17.28
C ASP A 191 2.15 -15.56 17.54
#